data_AF-A0A4U7KZS6-F1
#
_entry.id   AF-A0A4U7KZS6-F1
#
_cell.length_a   1.000
_cell.length_b   1.000
_cell.length_c   1.000
_cell.angle_alpha   90.00
_cell.angle_beta   90.00
_cell.angle_gamma   90.00
#
_symmetry.space_group_name_H-M   'P 1'
#
loop_
_entity.id
_entity.type
_entity.pdbx_description
1 polymer ?
#
loop_
_entity_poly.entity_id
_entity_poly.type
_entity_poly.pdbx_seq_one_letter_code
_entity_poly.pdbx_strand_id
1 'polypeptide(L)'
;MPAKSTSSMKKASLDALPDHWYLFFGVLEPLSVLAGAWYALVLPERYNHELIPPAFFPASTLQNSLRQAGVLTDASRMALGQLGSCYLLIMLNSALMFYALRKFLRGKNDEVLERVVRYLIIVLGVADWTHIGLTIYLLPNGPPIKSGLVSVHKATVLHKFALLAKPGSWNSLLFGNIIITFILFCFRALWWIGVARGSPIAAAAKSNLKKA
;
A
#
# COMPACT_ATOMS: atom_id res chain seq x y z
N MET A 1 -53.40 18.05 22.12
CA MET A 1 -51.94 18.19 22.01
C MET A 1 -51.43 17.12 21.03
N PRO A 2 -51.02 17.46 19.79
CA PRO A 2 -50.49 16.46 18.88
C PRO A 2 -49.00 16.21 19.16
N ALA A 3 -48.63 14.95 19.33
CA ALA A 3 -47.28 14.49 19.58
C ALA A 3 -46.40 14.69 18.32
N LYS A 4 -45.29 15.43 18.47
CA LYS A 4 -44.20 15.51 17.48
C LYS A 4 -43.49 14.16 17.44
N SER A 5 -43.86 13.31 16.48
CA SER A 5 -43.06 12.15 16.08
C SER A 5 -41.87 12.63 15.24
N THR A 6 -40.75 12.94 15.88
CA THR A 6 -39.46 13.15 15.21
C THR A 6 -38.77 11.80 15.00
N SER A 7 -39.30 10.98 14.09
CA SER A 7 -38.52 9.87 13.52
C SER A 7 -37.57 10.44 12.47
N SER A 8 -36.45 10.99 12.95
CA SER A 8 -35.27 11.22 12.11
C SER A 8 -34.71 9.85 11.71
N MET A 9 -35.35 9.22 10.72
CA MET A 9 -34.72 8.16 9.96
C MET A 9 -33.42 8.75 9.41
N LYS A 10 -32.27 8.31 9.94
CA LYS A 10 -30.96 8.57 9.35
C LYS A 10 -31.08 8.20 7.88
N LYS A 11 -31.23 9.20 7.00
CA LYS A 11 -31.07 9.03 5.55
C LYS A 11 -29.76 8.27 5.41
N ALA A 12 -29.80 7.05 4.89
CA ALA A 12 -28.59 6.32 4.56
C ALA A 12 -27.74 7.27 3.72
N SER A 13 -26.63 7.73 4.29
CA SER A 13 -25.81 8.76 3.68
C SER A 13 -25.36 8.22 2.33
N LEU A 14 -25.86 8.81 1.24
CA LEU A 14 -25.43 8.49 -0.14
C LEU A 14 -24.04 9.11 -0.38
N ASP A 15 -23.14 8.96 0.58
CA ASP A 15 -21.81 9.52 0.53
C ASP A 15 -20.83 8.43 0.12
N ALA A 16 -20.25 8.61 -1.06
CA ALA A 16 -19.25 7.69 -1.60
C ALA A 16 -17.89 7.83 -0.90
N LEU A 17 -17.61 8.98 -0.29
CA LEU A 17 -16.37 9.24 0.46
C LEU A 17 -16.66 9.89 1.83
N PRO A 18 -17.23 9.10 2.78
CA PRO A 18 -17.39 9.52 4.17
C PRO A 18 -16.07 9.92 4.83
N ASP A 19 -16.18 10.60 5.97
CA ASP A 19 -15.04 11.22 6.67
C ASP A 19 -13.96 10.22 7.09
N HIS A 20 -14.33 9.03 7.56
CA HIS A 20 -13.36 8.00 7.92
C HIS A 20 -12.59 7.46 6.71
N TRP A 21 -13.26 7.29 5.56
CA TRP A 21 -12.62 6.87 4.32
C TRP A 21 -11.70 7.97 3.76
N TYR A 22 -12.10 9.24 3.89
CA TYR A 22 -11.24 10.36 3.53
C TYR A 22 -10.03 10.48 4.44
N LEU A 23 -10.18 10.31 5.75
CA LEU A 23 -9.06 10.32 6.68
C LEU A 23 -8.05 9.24 6.32
N PHE A 24 -8.53 8.04 5.97
CA PHE A 24 -7.66 6.94 5.58
C PHE A 24 -6.96 7.22 4.24
N PHE A 25 -7.71 7.36 3.15
CA PHE A 25 -7.14 7.48 1.80
C PHE A 25 -6.52 8.84 1.49
N GLY A 26 -7.06 9.91 2.07
CA GLY A 26 -6.62 11.28 1.81
C GLY A 26 -5.54 11.80 2.77
N VAL A 27 -5.31 11.13 3.91
CA VAL A 27 -4.35 11.58 4.93
C VAL A 27 -3.41 10.46 5.35
N LEU A 28 -3.92 9.38 5.95
CA LEU A 28 -3.08 8.33 6.54
C LEU A 28 -2.23 7.61 5.47
N GLU A 29 -2.82 7.29 4.33
CA GLU A 29 -2.11 6.65 3.22
C GLU A 29 -1.02 7.58 2.62
N PRO A 30 -1.31 8.83 2.23
CA PRO A 30 -0.26 9.74 1.76
C PRO A 30 0.88 9.93 2.78
N LEU A 31 0.56 10.00 4.08
CA LEU A 31 1.59 10.10 5.12
C LEU A 31 2.48 8.84 5.20
N SER A 32 1.94 7.65 4.99
CA SER A 32 2.75 6.43 4.97
C SER A 32 3.66 6.38 3.75
N VAL A 33 3.17 6.82 2.57
CA VAL A 33 3.98 6.96 1.36
C VAL A 33 5.07 8.03 1.55
N LEU A 34 4.76 9.14 2.22
CA LEU A 34 5.74 10.18 2.56
C LEU A 34 6.86 9.62 3.44
N ALA A 35 6.55 8.79 4.43
CA ALA A 35 7.57 8.17 5.27
C ALA A 35 8.54 7.32 4.44
N GLY A 36 8.03 6.54 3.48
CA GLY A 36 8.85 5.78 2.54
C GLY A 36 9.70 6.67 1.63
N ALA A 37 9.11 7.73 1.06
CA ALA A 37 9.82 8.70 0.23
C ALA A 37 10.95 9.39 1.00
N TRP A 38 10.65 9.87 2.20
CA TRP A 38 11.63 10.48 3.09
C TRP A 38 12.78 9.52 3.41
N TYR A 39 12.45 8.27 3.75
CA TYR A 39 13.48 7.28 4.09
C TYR A 39 14.42 7.00 2.91
N ALA A 40 13.88 6.86 1.70
CA ALA A 40 14.67 6.67 0.49
C ALA A 40 15.53 7.89 0.11
N LEU A 41 15.01 9.11 0.29
CA LEU A 41 15.70 10.34 -0.10
C LEU A 41 16.78 10.77 0.90
N VAL A 42 16.50 10.67 2.20
CA VAL A 42 17.36 11.22 3.25
C VAL A 42 18.38 10.21 3.77
N LEU A 43 18.03 8.91 3.75
CA LEU A 43 18.89 7.84 4.24
C LEU A 43 19.07 6.72 3.19
N PRO A 44 19.54 7.03 1.97
CA PRO A 44 19.57 6.08 0.86
C PRO A 44 20.44 4.86 1.14
N GLU A 45 21.54 4.99 1.90
CA GLU A 45 22.41 3.86 2.26
C GLU A 45 21.67 2.86 3.18
N ARG A 46 20.97 3.38 4.20
CA ARG A 46 20.19 2.54 5.12
C ARG A 46 19.00 1.91 4.41
N TYR A 47 18.30 2.70 3.58
CA TYR A 47 17.21 2.22 2.74
C TYR A 47 17.69 1.05 1.86
N ASN A 48 18.82 1.22 1.17
CA ASN A 48 19.41 0.18 0.33
C ASN A 48 19.76 -1.09 1.11
N HIS A 49 20.39 -0.94 2.27
CA HIS A 49 20.76 -2.07 3.12
C HIS A 49 19.52 -2.81 3.65
N GLU A 50 18.41 -2.11 3.88
CA GLU A 50 17.17 -2.70 4.35
C GLU A 50 16.24 -3.22 3.23
N LEU A 51 16.59 -3.04 1.94
CA LEU A 51 15.82 -3.63 0.83
C LEU A 51 15.69 -5.16 0.93
N ILE A 52 16.72 -5.83 1.45
CA ILE A 52 16.73 -7.28 1.62
C ILE A 52 17.07 -7.58 3.08
N PRO A 53 16.24 -8.31 3.82
CA PRO A 53 16.55 -8.64 5.20
C PRO A 53 17.79 -9.54 5.31
N PRO A 54 18.62 -9.39 6.36
CA PRO A 54 19.82 -10.19 6.58
C PRO A 54 19.60 -11.71 6.52
N ALA A 55 18.42 -12.17 6.95
CA ALA A 55 18.05 -13.58 6.95
C ALA A 55 17.99 -14.22 5.55
N PHE A 56 17.91 -13.41 4.49
CA PHE A 56 17.90 -13.88 3.10
C PHE A 56 19.30 -13.98 2.49
N PHE A 57 20.35 -13.51 3.18
CA PHE A 57 21.72 -13.56 2.70
C PHE A 57 22.49 -14.78 3.25
N PRO A 58 23.41 -15.36 2.45
CA PRO A 58 24.49 -16.20 2.98
C PRO A 58 25.36 -15.41 3.96
N ALA A 59 25.92 -16.07 4.97
CA ALA A 59 26.79 -15.41 5.99
C ALA A 59 28.00 -14.67 5.38
N SER A 60 28.60 -15.21 4.30
CA SER A 60 29.71 -14.57 3.58
C SER A 60 29.28 -13.30 2.86
N THR A 61 28.11 -13.30 2.22
CA THR A 61 27.54 -12.11 1.57
C THR A 61 27.16 -11.06 2.61
N LEU A 62 26.57 -11.47 3.74
CA LEU A 62 26.21 -10.55 4.81
C LEU A 62 27.43 -9.80 5.36
N GLN A 63 28.55 -10.51 5.56
CA GLN A 63 29.78 -9.89 6.05
C GLN A 63 30.36 -8.88 5.05
N ASN A 64 30.25 -9.15 3.74
CA ASN A 64 30.63 -8.20 2.69
C ASN A 64 29.65 -7.01 2.60
N SER A 65 28.35 -7.25 2.69
CA SER A 65 27.32 -6.20 2.69
C SER A 65 27.46 -5.27 3.90
N LEU A 66 27.77 -5.79 5.09
CA LEU A 66 28.03 -4.97 6.28
C LEU A 66 29.29 -4.11 6.12
N ARG A 67 30.35 -4.65 5.50
CA ARG A 67 31.56 -3.89 5.18
C ARG A 67 31.31 -2.78 4.15
N GLN A 68 30.34 -2.99 3.26
CA GLN A 68 29.97 -2.06 2.19
C GLN A 68 28.75 -1.18 2.52
N ALA A 69 28.14 -1.33 3.69
CA ALA A 69 26.87 -0.68 4.05
C ALA A 69 26.92 0.86 4.05
N GLY A 70 28.11 1.46 3.97
CA GLY A 70 28.31 2.91 3.83
C GLY A 70 28.76 3.38 2.43
N VAL A 71 28.97 2.48 1.47
CA VAL A 71 29.47 2.82 0.13
C VAL A 71 28.45 2.38 -0.91
N LEU A 72 27.51 3.28 -1.19
CA LEU A 72 26.57 3.11 -2.29
C LEU A 72 27.23 3.60 -3.58
N THR A 73 27.05 2.87 -4.68
CA THR A 73 27.51 3.35 -5.99
C THR A 73 26.70 4.59 -6.40
N ASP A 74 27.29 5.49 -7.18
CA ASP A 74 26.58 6.70 -7.65
C ASP A 74 25.31 6.35 -8.43
N ALA A 75 25.34 5.27 -9.22
CA ALA A 75 24.19 4.74 -9.94
C ALA A 75 23.07 4.31 -8.99
N SER A 76 23.39 3.55 -7.93
CA SER A 76 22.41 3.13 -6.92
C SER A 76 21.85 4.34 -6.14
N ARG A 77 22.69 5.32 -5.80
CA ARG A 77 22.23 6.55 -5.13
C ARG A 77 21.27 7.34 -6.00
N MET A 78 21.59 7.50 -7.29
CA MET A 78 20.69 8.15 -8.26
C MET A 78 19.37 7.39 -8.40
N ALA A 79 19.42 6.06 -8.51
CA ALA A 79 18.22 5.22 -8.62
C ALA A 79 17.30 5.35 -7.40
N LEU A 80 17.87 5.36 -6.18
CA LEU A 80 17.09 5.55 -4.95
C LEU A 80 16.53 6.97 -4.83
N GLY A 81 17.27 7.98 -5.28
CA GLY A 81 16.76 9.36 -5.38
C GLY A 81 15.55 9.47 -6.31
N GLN A 82 15.61 8.83 -7.48
CA GLN A 82 14.50 8.76 -8.42
C GLN A 82 13.29 7.98 -7.84
N LEU A 83 13.55 6.87 -7.14
CA LEU A 83 12.51 6.11 -6.45
C LEU A 83 11.81 6.95 -5.39
N GLY A 84 12.57 7.66 -4.55
CA GLY A 84 12.04 8.55 -3.53
C GLY A 84 11.21 9.70 -4.11
N SER A 85 11.66 10.28 -5.23
CA SER A 85 10.89 11.29 -5.98
C SER A 85 9.56 10.74 -6.50
N CYS A 86 9.56 9.51 -7.04
CA CYS A 86 8.35 8.84 -7.49
C CYS A 86 7.34 8.62 -6.34
N TYR A 87 7.81 8.19 -5.17
CA TYR A 87 6.94 8.05 -3.98
C TYR A 87 6.37 9.39 -3.53
N LEU A 88 7.15 10.47 -3.57
CA LEU A 88 6.66 11.81 -3.25
C LEU A 88 5.57 12.27 -4.22
N LEU A 89 5.73 11.97 -5.52
CA LEU A 89 4.71 12.26 -6.53
C LEU A 89 3.42 11.48 -6.26
N ILE A 90 3.51 10.18 -5.95
CA ILE A 90 2.33 9.35 -5.61
C ILE A 90 1.64 9.89 -4.36
N MET A 91 2.40 10.26 -3.33
CA MET A 91 1.88 10.88 -2.11
C MET A 91 1.10 12.16 -2.40
N LEU A 92 1.71 13.10 -3.13
CA LEU A 92 1.07 14.38 -3.47
C LEU A 92 -0.17 14.17 -4.31
N ASN A 93 -0.08 13.30 -5.32
CA ASN A 93 -1.21 13.00 -6.18
C ASN A 93 -2.37 12.42 -5.36
N SER A 94 -2.12 11.46 -4.47
CA SER A 94 -3.16 10.88 -3.62
C SER A 94 -3.77 11.93 -2.67
N ALA A 95 -2.94 12.65 -1.91
CA ALA A 95 -3.41 13.67 -0.96
C ALA A 95 -4.24 14.78 -1.63
N LEU A 96 -3.71 15.34 -2.73
CA LEU A 96 -4.35 16.45 -3.43
C LEU A 96 -5.59 16.01 -4.21
N MET A 97 -5.56 14.84 -4.86
CA MET A 97 -6.72 14.32 -5.59
C MET A 97 -7.87 14.01 -4.63
N PHE A 98 -7.65 13.29 -3.54
CA PHE A 98 -8.72 13.02 -2.58
C PHE A 98 -9.26 14.31 -1.95
N TYR A 99 -8.40 15.28 -1.65
CA TYR A 99 -8.83 16.61 -1.19
C TYR A 99 -9.71 17.32 -2.24
N ALA A 100 -9.26 17.38 -3.49
CA ALA A 100 -9.99 18.05 -4.56
C ALA A 100 -11.35 17.38 -4.83
N LEU A 101 -11.38 16.04 -4.92
CA LEU A 101 -12.62 15.27 -5.12
C LEU A 101 -13.63 15.55 -4.01
N ARG A 102 -13.18 15.53 -2.75
CA ARG A 102 -14.03 15.82 -1.59
C ARG A 102 -14.51 17.26 -1.57
N LYS A 103 -13.65 18.23 -1.85
CA LYS A 103 -13.99 19.65 -1.78
C LYS A 103 -14.92 20.09 -2.91
N PHE A 104 -14.72 19.57 -4.12
CA PHE A 104 -15.38 20.07 -5.30
C PHE A 104 -16.55 19.21 -5.79
N LEU A 105 -16.59 17.90 -5.49
CA LEU A 105 -17.65 17.01 -5.98
C LEU A 105 -18.65 16.58 -4.90
N ARG A 106 -18.23 16.45 -3.64
CA ARG A 106 -19.10 15.99 -2.55
C ARG A 106 -20.31 16.91 -2.40
N GLY A 107 -21.51 16.34 -2.42
CA GLY A 107 -22.79 17.04 -2.32
C GLY A 107 -23.23 17.78 -3.59
N LYS A 108 -22.37 17.89 -4.62
CA LYS A 108 -22.72 18.48 -5.93
C LYS A 108 -22.99 17.41 -6.97
N ASN A 109 -22.11 16.41 -7.06
CA ASN A 109 -22.22 15.31 -8.02
C ASN A 109 -21.62 14.03 -7.43
N ASP A 110 -22.35 13.42 -6.50
CA ASP A 110 -21.89 12.25 -5.74
C ASP A 110 -21.73 10.99 -6.61
N GLU A 111 -22.47 10.89 -7.73
CA GLU A 111 -22.28 9.80 -8.69
C GLU A 111 -20.92 9.89 -9.39
N VAL A 112 -20.53 11.08 -9.84
CA VAL A 112 -19.20 11.29 -10.45
C VAL A 112 -18.11 11.10 -9.41
N LEU A 113 -18.31 11.59 -8.18
CA LEU A 113 -17.40 11.33 -7.06
C LEU A 113 -17.17 9.81 -6.87
N GLU A 114 -18.24 9.02 -6.79
CA GLU A 114 -18.14 7.56 -6.62
C GLU A 114 -17.35 6.92 -7.77
N ARG A 115 -17.62 7.30 -9.03
CA ARG A 115 -16.93 6.74 -10.20
C ARG A 115 -15.45 7.06 -10.18
N VAL A 116 -15.08 8.33 -9.97
CA VAL A 116 -13.68 8.75 -9.99
C VAL A 116 -12.90 8.13 -8.84
N VAL A 117 -13.46 8.12 -7.62
CA VAL A 117 -12.84 7.45 -6.46
C VAL A 117 -12.67 5.95 -6.73
N ARG A 118 -13.67 5.29 -7.34
CA ARG A 118 -13.58 3.87 -7.69
C ARG A 118 -12.40 3.61 -8.64
N TYR A 119 -12.25 4.40 -9.70
CA TYR A 119 -11.13 4.24 -10.64
C TYR A 119 -9.78 4.52 -9.96
N LEU A 120 -9.69 5.57 -9.14
CA LEU A 120 -8.47 5.90 -8.40
C LEU A 120 -8.05 4.75 -7.48
N ILE A 121 -9.00 4.19 -6.71
CA ILE A 121 -8.74 3.08 -5.80
C ILE A 121 -8.36 1.80 -6.58
N ILE A 122 -8.94 1.55 -7.76
CA ILE A 122 -8.54 0.42 -8.64
C ILE A 122 -7.07 0.55 -9.06
N VAL A 123 -6.66 1.73 -9.53
CA VAL A 123 -5.25 1.96 -9.93
C VAL A 123 -4.31 1.73 -8.74
N LEU A 124 -4.65 2.25 -7.56
CA LEU A 124 -3.87 2.03 -6.36
C LEU A 124 -3.84 0.55 -5.93
N GLY A 125 -4.96 -0.16 -6.06
CA GLY A 125 -5.07 -1.59 -5.77
C GLY A 125 -4.19 -2.46 -6.67
N VAL A 126 -4.08 -2.12 -7.96
CA VAL A 126 -3.16 -2.80 -8.90
C VAL A 126 -1.70 -2.51 -8.53
N ALA A 127 -1.40 -1.27 -8.13
CA ALA A 127 -0.07 -0.90 -7.65
C ALA A 127 0.34 -1.68 -6.39
N ASP A 128 -0.58 -1.89 -5.43
CA ASP A 128 -0.31 -2.68 -4.23
C ASP A 128 0.18 -4.10 -4.57
N TRP A 129 -0.56 -4.82 -5.42
CA TRP A 129 -0.21 -6.19 -5.82
C TRP A 129 1.07 -6.25 -6.63
N THR A 130 1.31 -5.24 -7.46
CA THR A 130 2.55 -5.13 -8.24
C THR A 130 3.74 -4.93 -7.30
N HIS A 131 3.62 -4.06 -6.29
CA HIS A 131 4.66 -3.80 -5.30
C HIS A 131 4.97 -5.03 -4.43
N ILE A 132 3.93 -5.70 -3.90
CA ILE A 132 4.06 -6.94 -3.11
C ILE A 132 4.68 -8.05 -3.97
N GLY A 133 4.17 -8.23 -5.19
CA GLY A 133 4.62 -9.27 -6.12
C GLY A 133 6.08 -9.09 -6.51
N LEU A 134 6.49 -7.88 -6.88
CA LEU A 134 7.89 -7.56 -7.20
C LEU A 134 8.79 -7.73 -5.98
N THR A 135 8.34 -7.34 -4.79
CA THR A 135 9.09 -7.54 -3.54
C THR A 135 9.37 -9.03 -3.32
N ILE A 136 8.36 -9.90 -3.42
CA ILE A 136 8.53 -11.35 -3.24
C ILE A 136 9.37 -11.96 -4.37
N TYR A 137 9.16 -11.53 -5.61
CA TYR A 137 9.87 -12.05 -6.78
C TYR A 137 11.37 -11.75 -6.70
N LEU A 138 11.74 -10.50 -6.41
CA LEU A 138 13.12 -10.02 -6.36
C LEU A 138 13.88 -10.44 -5.10
N LEU A 139 13.20 -10.87 -4.04
CA LEU A 139 13.88 -11.42 -2.86
C LEU A 139 14.73 -12.64 -3.23
N PRO A 140 15.91 -12.84 -2.61
CA PRO A 140 16.67 -14.07 -2.75
C PRO A 140 15.91 -15.28 -2.21
N ASN A 141 16.24 -16.48 -2.68
CA ASN A 141 15.60 -17.72 -2.18
C ASN A 141 16.04 -18.11 -0.75
N GLY A 142 16.99 -17.37 -0.17
CA GLY A 142 17.58 -17.66 1.13
C GLY A 142 19.02 -18.18 1.04
N PRO A 143 19.67 -18.41 2.19
CA PRO A 143 21.04 -18.91 2.26
C PRO A 143 21.14 -20.37 1.78
N PRO A 144 22.31 -20.78 1.24
CA PRO A 144 22.57 -22.17 0.89
C PRO A 144 22.40 -23.09 2.10
N ILE A 145 21.82 -24.27 1.88
CA ILE A 145 21.57 -25.24 2.94
C ILE A 145 22.67 -26.29 2.90
N LYS A 146 23.35 -26.48 4.03
CA LYS A 146 24.29 -27.59 4.19
C LYS A 146 23.49 -28.86 4.49
N SER A 147 23.57 -29.84 3.60
CA SER A 147 23.04 -31.19 3.84
C SER A 147 24.23 -32.13 4.04
N GLY A 148 24.41 -32.62 5.27
CA GLY A 148 25.55 -33.44 5.65
C GLY A 148 26.87 -32.68 5.82
N LEU A 149 27.98 -33.42 5.88
CA LEU A 149 29.32 -32.89 6.18
C LEU A 149 29.97 -32.12 5.02
N VAL A 150 29.52 -32.32 3.76
CA VAL A 150 30.21 -31.78 2.57
C VAL A 150 29.28 -31.15 1.52
N SER A 151 27.97 -31.44 1.51
CA SER A 151 27.11 -30.99 0.42
C SER A 151 26.41 -29.66 0.72
N VAL A 152 26.62 -28.67 -0.15
CA VAL A 152 25.95 -27.35 -0.10
C VAL A 152 24.93 -27.28 -1.23
N HIS A 153 23.65 -27.21 -0.88
CA HIS A 153 22.55 -27.10 -1.84
C HIS A 153 22.09 -25.64 -1.99
N LYS A 154 21.78 -25.25 -3.23
CA LYS A 154 21.21 -23.92 -3.53
C LYS A 154 19.80 -23.82 -2.97
N ALA A 155 19.48 -22.71 -2.32
CA ALA A 155 18.15 -22.47 -1.79
C ALA A 155 17.09 -22.42 -2.91
N THR A 156 16.01 -23.16 -2.71
CA THR A 156 14.83 -23.23 -3.57
C THR A 156 13.76 -22.23 -3.13
N VAL A 157 12.74 -22.05 -3.98
CA VAL A 157 11.59 -21.16 -3.72
C VAL A 157 10.84 -21.55 -2.44
N LEU A 158 10.81 -22.83 -2.07
CA LEU A 158 10.17 -23.29 -0.84
C LEU A 158 10.86 -22.71 0.41
N HIS A 159 12.19 -22.56 0.39
CA HIS A 159 12.93 -21.95 1.49
C HIS A 159 12.67 -20.45 1.61
N LYS A 160 12.46 -19.75 0.48
CA LYS A 160 11.99 -18.36 0.48
C LYS A 160 10.66 -18.24 1.23
N PHE A 161 9.67 -19.06 0.90
CA PHE A 161 8.37 -19.01 1.54
C PHE A 161 8.43 -19.45 3.02
N ALA A 162 9.28 -20.42 3.36
CA ALA A 162 9.52 -20.81 4.75
C ALA A 162 10.16 -19.68 5.57
N LEU A 163 11.03 -18.86 4.97
CA LEU A 163 11.57 -17.65 5.60
C LEU A 163 10.49 -16.56 5.70
N LEU A 164 9.78 -16.27 4.62
CA LEU A 164 8.66 -15.31 4.64
C LEU A 164 7.60 -15.68 5.69
N ALA A 165 7.35 -16.96 5.94
CA ALA A 165 6.43 -17.41 6.98
C ALA A 165 6.92 -17.15 8.42
N LYS A 166 8.19 -16.72 8.62
CA LYS A 166 8.78 -16.41 9.93
C LYS A 166 8.93 -14.90 10.09
N PRO A 167 8.06 -14.22 10.87
CA PRO A 167 8.12 -12.76 11.06
C PRO A 167 9.47 -12.27 11.60
N GLY A 168 10.16 -13.08 12.43
CA GLY A 168 11.48 -12.73 12.96
C GLY A 168 12.60 -12.65 11.91
N SER A 169 12.36 -13.08 10.66
CA SER A 169 13.31 -12.95 9.56
C SER A 169 13.15 -11.65 8.77
N TRP A 170 12.13 -10.85 9.09
CA TRP A 170 11.78 -9.64 8.37
C TRP A 170 12.47 -8.43 8.99
N ASN A 171 12.79 -7.45 8.17
CA ASN A 171 13.17 -6.12 8.64
C ASN A 171 11.99 -5.14 8.45
N SER A 172 12.16 -3.90 8.90
CA SER A 172 11.10 -2.89 8.83
C SER A 172 10.63 -2.62 7.40
N LEU A 173 11.55 -2.61 6.42
CA LEU A 173 11.22 -2.29 5.04
C LEU A 173 10.45 -3.42 4.35
N LEU A 174 10.84 -4.69 4.56
CA LEU A 174 10.10 -5.84 4.05
C LEU A 174 8.70 -5.90 4.68
N PHE A 175 8.60 -5.63 5.98
CA PHE A 175 7.32 -5.54 6.67
C PHE A 175 6.44 -4.44 6.07
N GLY A 176 6.99 -3.25 5.83
CA GLY A 176 6.29 -2.17 5.16
C GLY A 176 5.78 -2.55 3.77
N ASN A 177 6.68 -3.10 2.94
CA ASN A 177 6.37 -3.45 1.55
C ASN A 177 5.31 -4.55 1.40
N ILE A 178 5.25 -5.49 2.35
CA ILE A 178 4.28 -6.59 2.28
C ILE A 178 3.06 -6.30 3.14
N ILE A 179 3.24 -6.13 4.46
CA ILE A 179 2.11 -6.10 5.40
C ILE A 179 1.38 -4.77 5.33
N ILE A 180 2.08 -3.64 5.36
CA ILE A 180 1.42 -2.33 5.30
C ILE A 180 0.70 -2.20 3.95
N THR A 181 1.36 -2.52 2.84
CA THR A 181 0.73 -2.51 1.51
C THR A 181 -0.47 -3.46 1.41
N PHE A 182 -0.40 -4.65 2.00
CA PHE A 182 -1.53 -5.58 2.04
C PHE A 182 -2.69 -5.02 2.87
N ILE A 183 -2.42 -4.40 4.01
CA ILE A 183 -3.44 -3.73 4.82
C ILE A 183 -4.11 -2.63 4.00
N LEU A 184 -3.35 -1.78 3.31
CA LEU A 184 -3.91 -0.74 2.44
C LEU A 184 -4.83 -1.36 1.38
N PHE A 185 -4.40 -2.45 0.73
CA PHE A 185 -5.26 -3.19 -0.21
C PHE A 185 -6.55 -3.71 0.44
N CYS A 186 -6.50 -4.25 1.66
CA CYS A 186 -7.70 -4.68 2.37
C CYS A 186 -8.68 -3.51 2.58
N PHE A 187 -8.20 -2.32 2.95
CA PHE A 187 -9.05 -1.13 3.07
C PHE A 187 -9.67 -0.73 1.73
N ARG A 188 -8.92 -0.85 0.62
CA ARG A 188 -9.46 -0.64 -0.74
C ARG A 188 -10.55 -1.66 -1.09
N ALA A 189 -10.34 -2.93 -0.76
CA ALA A 189 -11.33 -3.98 -0.96
C ALA A 189 -12.61 -3.75 -0.15
N LEU A 190 -12.48 -3.35 1.13
CA LEU A 190 -13.61 -2.95 1.97
C LEU A 190 -14.39 -1.79 1.36
N TRP A 191 -13.68 -0.79 0.81
CA TRP A 191 -14.33 0.32 0.10
C TRP A 191 -15.08 -0.17 -1.16
N TRP A 192 -14.49 -1.05 -1.99
CA TRP A 192 -15.17 -1.58 -3.18
C TRP A 192 -16.46 -2.33 -2.86
N ILE A 193 -16.43 -3.16 -1.80
CA ILE A 193 -17.58 -3.93 -1.32
C ILE A 193 -18.67 -3.03 -0.72
N GLY A 194 -18.34 -1.76 -0.42
CA GLY A 194 -19.30 -0.77 0.07
C GLY A 194 -19.39 -0.72 1.59
N VAL A 195 -18.36 -1.20 2.30
CA VAL A 195 -18.34 -1.17 3.77
C VAL A 195 -18.34 0.28 4.26
N ALA A 196 -19.29 0.60 5.15
CA ALA A 196 -19.44 1.90 5.79
C ALA A 196 -19.46 3.11 4.82
N ARG A 197 -20.05 2.96 3.62
CA ARG A 197 -20.30 4.06 2.69
C ARG A 197 -21.65 3.94 1.99
N GLY A 198 -22.12 5.05 1.44
CA GLY A 198 -23.22 5.05 0.49
C GLY A 198 -22.76 4.70 -0.92
N SER A 199 -23.72 4.31 -1.77
CA SER A 199 -23.51 4.23 -3.22
C SER A 199 -24.62 5.01 -3.94
N PRO A 200 -24.36 6.29 -4.29
CA PRO A 200 -25.18 7.05 -5.22
C PRO A 200 -25.53 6.27 -6.49
N ILE A 201 -24.56 5.56 -7.06
CA ILE A 201 -24.75 4.79 -8.31
C ILE A 201 -25.79 3.68 -8.11
N ALA A 202 -25.67 2.89 -7.02
CA ALA A 202 -26.63 1.83 -6.74
C ALA A 202 -28.03 2.39 -6.42
N ALA A 203 -28.10 3.55 -5.77
CA ALA A 203 -29.36 4.23 -5.49
C ALA A 203 -30.04 4.72 -6.77
N ALA A 204 -29.29 5.33 -7.69
CA ALA A 204 -29.78 5.78 -8.99
C ALA A 204 -30.31 4.61 -9.83
N ALA A 205 -29.57 3.50 -9.91
CA ALA A 205 -29.98 2.31 -10.64
C ALA A 205 -31.30 1.71 -10.11
N LYS A 206 -31.46 1.62 -8.78
CA LYS A 206 -32.72 1.18 -8.15
C LYS A 206 -33.89 2.12 -8.45
N SER A 207 -33.64 3.43 -8.54
CA SER A 207 -34.70 4.40 -8.84
C SER A 207 -35.21 4.28 -10.28
N ASN A 208 -34.33 4.00 -11.23
CA ASN A 208 -34.69 3.80 -12.64
C ASN A 208 -35.48 2.51 -12.83
N LEU A 209 -35.11 1.42 -12.13
CA LEU A 209 -35.84 0.16 -12.19
C LEU A 209 -37.29 0.26 -11.65
N LYS A 210 -37.55 1.15 -10.69
CA LYS A 210 -38.91 1.39 -10.18
C LYS A 210 -39.78 2.23 -11.11
N LYS A 211 -39.17 2.92 -12.08
CA LYS A 211 -39.87 3.77 -13.05
C LYS A 211 -40.20 3.02 -14.35
N ALA A 212 -39.54 1.90 -14.60
CA ALA A 212 -39.79 0.99 -15.71
C ALA A 212 -40.87 -0.03 -15.33
#